data_AF-A0A9C8NZF8-F1
#
_entry.id   AF-A0A9C8NZF8-F1
#
_cell.length_a   1.000
_cell.length_b   1.000
_cell.length_c   1.000
_cell.angle_alpha   90.00
_cell.angle_beta   90.00
_cell.angle_gamma   90.00
#
_symmetry.space_group_name_H-M   'P 1'
#
loop_
_entity.id
_entity.type
_entity.pdbx_description
1 polymer ?
#
loop_
_entity_poly.entity_id
_entity_poly.type
_entity_poly.pdbx_seq_one_letter_code
_entity_poly.pdbx_strand_id
1 'polypeptide(L)'
;MNDQQIQIFTSEDGQAHLEVTLEQETVWLSQAQMGDLFATTSENVLMHLQNIFKDEELSEQATTKNFLVVRQEGKRQVRRSIKHYNLDAIISVGYRVSSKRATQFRRWATQVLQDHLIKGYTLNQRRLTERGIEFEQAVSLLSRTLTNQGLVSTEGEAVARVISDYARSWSLLQGYDEQQLTELNIKQPGMHSLELEEALKAIGELKQTLIAKGEATELFGQVRGDGLTSALATIEQGFGDELFYPNVATRAAHLLYFVIKNHPLADGNKRCGSFLFLWYLRRNAVLLARPVEQLINDNTLVALALLVAESLPEQKTLMIRLIEHFILLKEA
;
A
#
# COMPACT_ATOMS: atom_id res chain seq x y z
N MET A 1 24.80 -6.04 12.05
CA MET A 1 23.91 -7.14 11.68
C MET A 1 22.51 -6.55 11.74
N ASN A 2 21.76 -6.61 10.64
CA ASN A 2 20.39 -6.11 10.62
C ASN A 2 19.53 -7.11 11.39
N ASP A 3 19.22 -6.81 12.66
CA ASP A 3 18.23 -7.55 13.42
C ASP A 3 16.87 -7.35 12.74
N GLN A 4 16.36 -8.39 12.08
CA GLN A 4 15.00 -8.40 11.55
C GLN A 4 14.04 -8.52 12.74
N GLN A 5 13.60 -7.38 13.25
CA GLN A 5 12.60 -7.28 14.31
C GLN A 5 11.23 -7.67 13.74
N ILE A 6 10.53 -8.60 14.40
CA ILE A 6 9.21 -9.07 13.96
C ILE A 6 8.22 -9.05 15.11
N GLN A 7 7.03 -8.48 14.85
CA GLN A 7 5.86 -8.62 15.70
C GLN A 7 5.11 -9.92 15.34
N ILE A 8 5.04 -10.84 16.30
CA ILE A 8 4.48 -12.19 16.09
C ILE A 8 3.06 -12.31 16.64
N PHE A 9 2.77 -11.58 17.71
CA PHE A 9 1.49 -11.59 18.40
C PHE A 9 1.16 -10.19 18.90
N THR A 10 -0.12 -9.81 18.82
CA THR A 10 -0.64 -8.58 19.44
C THR A 10 -1.81 -8.99 20.34
N SER A 11 -1.76 -8.62 21.61
CA SER A 11 -2.87 -8.82 22.54
C SER A 11 -4.04 -7.88 22.21
N GLU A 12 -5.25 -8.24 22.65
CA GLU A 12 -6.47 -7.44 22.40
C GLU A 12 -6.39 -6.02 22.99
N ASP A 13 -5.58 -5.81 24.03
CA ASP A 13 -5.33 -4.50 24.66
C ASP A 13 -4.22 -3.68 23.95
N GLY A 14 -3.60 -4.24 22.90
CA GLY A 14 -2.50 -3.64 22.17
C GLY A 14 -1.19 -3.50 22.95
N GLN A 15 -1.12 -3.96 24.21
CA GLN A 15 0.01 -3.69 25.10
C GLN A 15 1.17 -4.68 24.98
N ALA A 16 0.93 -5.88 24.46
CA ALA A 16 2.01 -6.83 24.22
C ALA A 16 2.68 -6.52 22.87
N HIS A 17 3.73 -5.70 22.91
CA HIS A 17 4.70 -5.56 21.83
C HIS A 17 5.89 -6.46 22.14
N LEU A 18 6.02 -7.56 21.42
CA LEU A 18 7.19 -8.41 21.55
C LEU A 18 8.09 -8.23 20.33
N GLU A 19 9.22 -7.56 20.54
CA GLU A 19 10.31 -7.55 19.58
C GLU A 19 10.98 -8.92 19.59
N VAL A 20 10.90 -9.63 18.46
CA VAL A 20 11.48 -10.96 18.37
C VAL A 20 12.59 -11.01 17.34
N THR A 21 13.66 -11.72 17.70
CA THR A 21 14.76 -12.04 16.80
C THR A 21 14.39 -13.25 15.97
N LEU A 22 14.41 -13.12 14.64
CA LEU A 22 14.44 -14.26 13.74
C LEU A 22 15.88 -14.71 13.50
N GLU A 23 16.16 -15.97 13.75
CA GLU A 23 17.41 -16.59 13.34
C GLU A 23 17.16 -18.04 12.96
N GLN A 24 17.73 -18.48 11.83
CA GLN A 24 17.55 -19.84 11.29
C GLN A 24 16.07 -20.22 11.13
N GLU A 25 15.27 -19.31 10.57
CA GLU A 25 13.85 -19.51 10.25
C GLU A 25 12.93 -19.79 11.45
N THR A 26 13.41 -19.58 12.68
CA THR A 26 12.60 -19.70 13.88
C THR A 26 12.73 -18.46 14.77
N VAL A 27 11.85 -18.45 15.77
CA VAL A 27 11.58 -17.36 16.68
C VAL A 27 12.30 -17.65 18.00
N TRP A 28 13.08 -16.69 18.51
CA TRP A 28 13.85 -16.87 19.73
C TRP A 28 13.47 -15.87 20.81
N LEU A 29 13.12 -16.36 22.01
CA LEU A 29 12.80 -15.52 23.17
C LEU A 29 13.61 -15.91 24.40
N SER A 30 14.04 -14.91 25.17
CA SER A 30 14.54 -15.11 26.52
C SER A 30 13.39 -15.39 27.50
N GLN A 31 13.73 -15.89 28.70
CA GLN A 31 12.74 -16.13 29.77
C GLN A 31 12.00 -14.85 30.18
N ALA A 32 12.70 -13.71 30.19
CA ALA A 32 12.11 -12.42 30.51
C ALA A 32 11.07 -12.01 29.45
N GLN A 33 11.42 -12.12 28.16
CA GLN A 33 10.51 -11.82 27.07
C GLN A 33 9.28 -12.74 27.07
N MET A 34 9.43 -14.03 27.38
CA MET A 34 8.28 -14.93 27.58
C MET A 34 7.42 -14.52 28.78
N GLY A 35 8.04 -14.02 29.85
CA GLY A 35 7.33 -13.44 31.00
C GLY A 35 6.44 -12.27 30.58
N ASP A 36 7.00 -11.34 29.81
CA ASP A 36 6.26 -10.19 29.27
C ASP A 36 5.13 -10.61 28.32
N LEU A 37 5.43 -11.50 27.38
CA LEU A 37 4.48 -12.05 26.40
C LEU A 37 3.27 -12.68 27.10
N PHE A 38 3.51 -13.52 28.10
CA PHE A 38 2.45 -14.25 28.80
C PHE A 38 1.95 -13.54 30.05
N ALA A 39 2.36 -12.30 30.34
CA ALA A 39 2.05 -11.58 31.57
C ALA A 39 2.25 -12.44 32.83
N THR A 40 3.44 -13.01 32.97
CA THR A 40 3.86 -13.85 34.09
C THR A 40 5.30 -13.53 34.48
N THR A 41 5.79 -14.11 35.58
CA THR A 41 7.17 -13.87 36.02
C THR A 41 8.15 -14.76 35.25
N SER A 42 9.37 -14.28 35.05
CA SER A 42 10.46 -15.07 34.45
C SER A 42 10.76 -16.36 35.22
N GLU A 43 10.58 -16.36 36.54
CA GLU A 43 10.73 -17.54 37.39
C GLU A 43 9.64 -18.59 37.10
N ASN A 44 8.40 -18.16 36.84
CA ASN A 44 7.33 -19.08 36.46
C ASN A 44 7.58 -19.69 35.07
N VAL A 45 8.10 -18.89 34.13
CA VAL A 45 8.55 -19.39 32.83
C VAL A 45 9.67 -20.43 33.00
N LEU A 46 10.67 -20.15 33.82
CA LEU A 46 11.76 -21.08 34.11
C LEU A 46 11.25 -22.40 34.70
N MET A 47 10.33 -22.34 35.65
CA MET A 47 9.70 -23.53 36.23
C MET A 47 9.01 -24.37 35.16
N HIS A 48 8.22 -23.76 34.26
CA HIS A 48 7.58 -24.50 33.18
C HIS A 48 8.57 -25.12 32.20
N LEU A 49 9.64 -24.41 31.83
CA LEU A 49 10.72 -24.93 30.98
C LEU A 49 11.43 -26.13 31.61
N GLN A 50 11.76 -26.05 32.91
CA GLN A 50 12.35 -27.17 33.64
C GLN A 50 11.46 -28.40 33.63
N ASN A 51 10.15 -28.22 33.83
CA ASN A 51 9.20 -29.32 33.77
C ASN A 51 9.10 -29.88 32.35
N ILE A 52 9.05 -29.05 31.31
CA ILE A 52 9.01 -29.50 29.89
C ILE A 52 10.22 -30.40 29.58
N PHE A 53 11.42 -30.02 30.01
CA PHE A 53 12.62 -30.82 29.75
C PHE A 53 12.69 -32.08 30.61
N LYS A 54 12.23 -32.00 31.87
CA LYS A 54 12.15 -33.16 32.77
C LYS A 54 11.14 -34.19 32.28
N ASP A 55 10.02 -33.74 31.73
CA ASP A 55 8.96 -34.57 31.17
C ASP A 55 9.35 -35.12 29.77
N GLU A 56 10.54 -34.77 29.27
CA GLU A 56 11.06 -35.14 27.95
C GLU A 56 10.15 -34.69 26.77
N GLU A 57 9.29 -33.70 26.98
CA GLU A 57 8.44 -33.13 25.91
C GLU A 57 9.29 -32.46 24.82
N LEU A 58 10.39 -31.81 25.23
CA LEU A 58 11.34 -31.16 24.34
C LEU A 58 12.77 -31.45 24.79
N SER A 59 13.69 -31.52 23.84
CA SER A 59 15.13 -31.55 24.12
C SER A 59 15.65 -30.14 24.39
N GLU A 60 16.26 -29.92 25.55
CA GLU A 60 16.87 -28.63 25.89
C GLU A 60 17.97 -28.24 24.89
N GLN A 61 18.75 -29.19 24.40
CA GLN A 61 19.82 -28.91 23.43
C GLN A 61 19.29 -28.47 22.06
N ALA A 62 18.12 -28.97 21.65
CA ALA A 62 17.51 -28.63 20.36
C ALA A 62 16.71 -27.31 20.41
N THR A 63 16.22 -26.93 21.59
CA THR A 63 15.29 -25.81 21.77
C THR A 63 15.91 -24.60 22.44
N THR A 64 17.20 -24.66 22.81
CA THR A 64 17.90 -23.55 23.47
C THR A 64 19.14 -23.10 22.70
N LYS A 65 19.38 -21.79 22.72
CA LYS A 65 20.58 -21.18 22.14
C LYS A 65 21.04 -20.00 22.98
N ASN A 66 22.35 -19.83 23.08
CA ASN A 66 22.95 -18.72 23.81
C ASN A 66 23.20 -17.55 22.87
N PHE A 67 22.65 -16.38 23.19
CA PHE A 67 22.86 -15.14 22.44
C PHE A 67 23.69 -14.17 23.27
N LEU A 68 24.62 -13.48 22.61
CA LEU A 68 25.38 -12.40 23.23
C LEU A 68 24.55 -11.13 23.23
N VAL A 69 24.08 -10.72 24.40
CA VAL A 69 23.33 -9.48 24.58
C VAL A 69 24.27 -8.43 25.18
N VAL A 70 24.33 -7.27 24.54
CA VAL A 70 25.05 -6.10 25.04
C VAL A 70 24.07 -5.24 25.84
N ARG A 71 24.34 -5.03 27.12
CA ARG A 71 23.53 -4.14 27.96
C ARG A 71 24.43 -3.04 28.55
N GLN A 72 23.93 -1.81 28.61
CA GLN A 72 24.56 -0.79 29.44
C GLN A 72 24.20 -0.99 30.91
N GLU A 73 25.21 -1.18 31.74
CA GLU A 73 25.10 -1.17 33.19
C GLU A 73 25.90 0.04 33.72
N GLY A 74 25.17 1.12 34.07
CA GLY A 74 25.78 2.40 34.45
C GLY A 74 26.56 3.03 33.29
N LYS A 75 27.87 3.22 33.45
CA LYS A 75 28.77 3.75 32.39
C LYS A 75 29.45 2.66 31.54
N ARG A 76 29.18 1.37 31.78
CA ARG A 76 29.90 0.25 31.13
C ARG A 76 28.97 -0.54 30.22
N GLN A 77 29.47 -0.88 29.03
CA GLN A 77 28.85 -1.85 28.13
C GLN A 77 29.29 -3.25 28.56
N VAL A 78 28.35 -4.08 29.00
CA VAL A 78 28.62 -5.45 29.45
C VAL A 78 27.99 -6.43 28.45
N ARG A 79 28.78 -7.41 27.99
CA ARG A 79 28.30 -8.51 27.15
C ARG A 79 27.94 -9.69 28.04
N ARG A 80 26.69 -10.15 28.01
CA ARG A 80 26.25 -11.37 28.69
C ARG A 80 25.72 -12.36 27.68
N SER A 81 26.07 -13.63 27.88
CA SER A 81 25.43 -14.74 27.17
C SER A 81 24.10 -15.05 27.85
N ILE A 82 22.98 -14.82 27.15
CA ILE A 82 21.64 -15.09 27.65
C ILE A 82 21.04 -16.25 26.86
N LYS A 83 20.50 -17.23 27.58
CA LYS A 83 19.81 -18.38 26.97
C LYS A 83 18.45 -17.93 26.42
N HIS A 84 18.21 -18.25 25.15
CA HIS A 84 16.96 -18.05 24.44
C HIS A 84 16.37 -19.41 24.05
N TYR A 85 15.08 -19.41 23.81
CA TYR A 85 14.24 -20.57 23.59
C TYR A 85 13.50 -20.41 22.26
N ASN A 86 13.48 -21.46 21.47
CA ASN A 86 12.86 -21.45 20.14
C ASN A 86 11.32 -21.46 20.20
N LEU A 87 10.67 -21.43 19.03
CA LEU A 87 9.20 -21.43 18.92
C LEU A 87 8.51 -22.59 19.65
N ASP A 88 9.08 -23.80 19.62
CA ASP A 88 8.48 -24.97 20.26
C ASP A 88 8.40 -24.79 21.78
N ALA A 89 9.50 -24.35 22.39
CA ALA A 89 9.54 -24.07 23.82
C ALA A 89 8.60 -22.91 24.21
N ILE A 90 8.51 -21.86 23.38
CA ILE A 90 7.59 -20.74 23.59
C ILE A 90 6.14 -21.22 23.57
N ILE A 91 5.77 -22.04 22.58
CA ILE A 91 4.44 -22.63 22.48
C ILE A 91 4.14 -23.50 23.71
N SER A 92 5.02 -24.43 24.06
CA SER A 92 4.83 -25.32 25.21
C SER A 92 4.64 -24.56 26.53
N VAL A 93 5.44 -23.52 26.77
CA VAL A 93 5.25 -22.63 27.94
C VAL A 93 3.91 -21.91 27.85
N GLY A 94 3.57 -21.36 26.68
CA GLY A 94 2.28 -20.69 26.44
C GLY A 94 1.08 -21.58 26.73
N TYR A 95 1.19 -22.90 26.56
CA TYR A 95 0.14 -23.85 26.95
C TYR A 95 0.09 -24.16 28.45
N ARG A 96 1.22 -24.08 29.16
CA ARG A 96 1.33 -24.37 30.59
C ARG A 96 1.07 -23.15 31.49
N VAL A 97 1.25 -21.93 31.00
CA VAL A 97 1.00 -20.69 31.75
C VAL A 97 -0.50 -20.38 31.89
N SER A 98 -0.94 -20.13 33.12
CA SER A 98 -2.30 -19.69 33.44
C SER A 98 -2.39 -18.17 33.51
N SER A 99 -2.61 -17.53 32.36
CA SER A 99 -2.88 -16.09 32.28
C SER A 99 -3.84 -15.75 31.15
N LYS A 100 -4.43 -14.55 31.20
CA LYS A 100 -5.26 -14.03 30.10
C LYS A 100 -4.47 -13.93 28.80
N ARG A 101 -3.23 -13.43 28.84
CA ARG A 101 -2.34 -13.33 27.66
C ARG A 101 -1.98 -14.70 27.10
N ALA A 102 -1.65 -15.67 27.95
CA ALA A 102 -1.40 -17.05 27.51
C ALA A 102 -2.65 -17.67 26.85
N THR A 103 -3.85 -17.36 27.36
CA THR A 103 -5.11 -17.79 26.73
C THR A 103 -5.32 -17.17 25.35
N GLN A 104 -5.08 -15.87 25.21
CA GLN A 104 -5.16 -15.19 23.91
C GLN A 104 -4.12 -15.76 22.93
N PHE A 105 -2.89 -15.98 23.37
CA PHE A 105 -1.83 -16.60 22.57
C PHE A 105 -2.24 -18.01 22.08
N ARG A 106 -2.80 -18.86 22.95
CA ARG A 106 -3.28 -20.19 22.57
C ARG A 106 -4.39 -20.15 21.53
N ARG A 107 -5.34 -19.21 21.67
CA ARG A 107 -6.42 -19.02 20.69
C ARG A 107 -5.85 -18.59 19.34
N TRP A 108 -4.93 -17.63 19.35
CA TRP A 108 -4.23 -17.17 18.16
C TRP A 108 -3.44 -18.30 17.48
N ALA A 109 -2.62 -19.04 18.22
CA ALA A 109 -1.81 -20.14 17.68
C ALA A 109 -2.70 -21.25 17.07
N THR A 110 -3.80 -21.58 17.77
CA THR A 110 -4.79 -22.55 17.26
C THR A 110 -5.45 -22.05 15.98
N GLN A 111 -5.83 -20.77 15.91
CA GLN A 111 -6.44 -20.18 14.71
C GLN A 111 -5.47 -20.19 13.52
N VAL A 112 -4.19 -19.85 13.74
CA VAL A 112 -3.13 -19.88 12.72
C VAL A 112 -2.99 -21.28 12.12
N LEU A 113 -2.97 -22.32 12.98
CA LEU A 113 -2.92 -23.70 12.55
C LEU A 113 -4.20 -24.14 11.85
N GLN A 114 -5.37 -23.75 12.37
CA GLN A 114 -6.67 -24.05 11.76
C GLN A 114 -6.78 -23.43 10.36
N ASP A 115 -6.37 -22.17 10.21
CA ASP A 115 -6.32 -21.50 8.92
C ASP A 115 -5.42 -22.26 7.94
N HIS A 116 -4.24 -22.69 8.39
CA HIS A 116 -3.34 -23.49 7.57
C HIS A 116 -3.98 -24.80 7.09
N LEU A 117 -4.58 -25.55 8.02
CA LEU A 117 -5.14 -26.88 7.75
C LEU A 117 -6.42 -26.82 6.91
N ILE A 118 -7.28 -25.81 7.13
CA ILE A 118 -8.57 -25.69 6.42
C ILE A 118 -8.40 -24.97 5.09
N LYS A 119 -7.65 -23.85 5.07
CA LYS A 119 -7.52 -22.99 3.87
C LYS A 119 -6.33 -23.41 3.00
N GLY A 120 -5.41 -24.23 3.53
CA GLY A 120 -4.18 -24.65 2.85
C GLY A 120 -3.04 -23.62 2.93
N TYR A 121 -3.26 -22.47 3.58
CA TYR A 121 -2.27 -21.40 3.73
C TYR A 121 -2.57 -20.55 4.97
N THR A 122 -1.54 -19.85 5.46
CA THR A 122 -1.70 -18.85 6.53
C THR A 122 -1.04 -17.55 6.11
N LEU A 123 -1.75 -16.43 6.23
CA LEU A 123 -1.29 -15.12 5.79
C LEU A 123 -1.11 -14.18 6.98
N ASN A 124 0.07 -13.58 7.12
CA ASN A 124 0.28 -12.48 8.07
C ASN A 124 0.01 -11.14 7.38
N GLN A 125 -1.28 -10.76 7.32
CA GLN A 125 -1.74 -9.52 6.67
C GLN A 125 -1.05 -8.28 7.22
N ARG A 126 -0.93 -8.17 8.55
CA ARG A 126 -0.27 -7.03 9.19
C ARG A 126 1.16 -6.85 8.70
N ARG A 127 1.93 -7.94 8.60
CA ARG A 127 3.31 -7.91 8.10
C ARG A 127 3.39 -7.58 6.61
N LEU A 128 2.40 -8.00 5.82
CA LEU A 128 2.30 -7.59 4.43
C LEU A 128 2.11 -6.08 4.35
N THR A 129 1.15 -5.52 5.09
CA THR A 129 0.92 -4.07 5.18
C THR A 129 2.12 -3.31 5.73
N GLU A 130 2.76 -3.77 6.82
CA GLU A 130 3.96 -3.14 7.41
C GLU A 130 5.16 -3.15 6.47
N ARG A 131 5.24 -4.12 5.56
CA ARG A 131 6.27 -4.18 4.50
C ARG A 131 5.85 -3.47 3.21
N GLY A 132 4.67 -2.83 3.18
CA GLY A 132 4.11 -2.22 1.98
C GLY A 132 3.78 -3.23 0.87
N ILE A 133 3.63 -4.51 1.23
CA ILE A 133 3.26 -5.58 0.31
C ILE A 133 1.74 -5.57 0.17
N GLU A 134 1.28 -4.79 -0.80
CA GLU A 134 -0.11 -4.79 -1.25
C GLU A 134 -0.51 -6.16 -1.80
N PHE A 135 -1.81 -6.47 -1.80
CA PHE A 135 -2.35 -7.71 -2.34
C PHE A 135 -1.81 -8.03 -3.74
N GLU A 136 -1.70 -7.02 -4.59
CA GLU A 136 -1.10 -7.11 -5.93
C GLU A 136 0.33 -7.66 -5.91
N GLN A 137 1.16 -7.19 -4.98
CA GLN A 137 2.55 -7.62 -4.86
C GLN A 137 2.64 -9.06 -4.36
N ALA A 138 1.78 -9.44 -3.40
CA ALA A 138 1.70 -10.83 -2.94
C ALA A 138 1.26 -11.79 -4.05
N VAL A 139 0.24 -11.42 -4.82
CA VAL A 139 -0.21 -12.18 -6.00
C VAL A 139 0.89 -12.27 -7.06
N SER A 140 1.59 -11.17 -7.34
CA SER A 140 2.69 -11.16 -8.30
C SER A 140 3.86 -12.06 -7.87
N LEU A 141 4.22 -12.05 -6.58
CA LEU A 141 5.25 -12.93 -6.02
C LEU A 141 4.84 -14.40 -6.10
N LEU A 142 3.60 -14.73 -5.74
CA LEU A 142 3.06 -16.09 -5.84
C LEU A 142 3.06 -16.56 -7.30
N SER A 143 2.54 -15.75 -8.22
CA SER A 143 2.49 -16.04 -9.65
C SER A 143 3.90 -16.32 -10.19
N ARG A 144 4.88 -15.45 -9.88
CA ARG A 144 6.29 -15.66 -10.27
C ARG A 144 6.90 -16.92 -9.66
N THR A 145 6.61 -17.22 -8.40
CA THR A 145 7.17 -18.40 -7.71
C THR A 145 6.62 -19.68 -8.32
N LEU A 146 5.31 -19.76 -8.55
CA LEU A 146 4.65 -20.89 -9.17
C LEU A 146 5.20 -21.17 -10.58
N THR A 147 5.35 -20.12 -11.40
CA THR A 147 5.92 -20.21 -12.74
C THR A 147 7.40 -20.61 -12.70
N ASN A 148 8.25 -19.93 -11.91
CA ASN A 148 9.69 -20.18 -11.91
C ASN A 148 10.09 -21.54 -11.32
N GLN A 149 9.29 -22.08 -10.40
CA GLN A 149 9.53 -23.40 -9.80
C GLN A 149 8.90 -24.55 -10.62
N GLY A 150 8.23 -24.25 -11.74
CA GLY A 150 7.54 -25.27 -12.55
C GLY A 150 6.43 -25.99 -11.80
N LEU A 151 5.83 -25.34 -10.81
CA LEU A 151 4.79 -25.92 -9.94
C LEU A 151 3.39 -25.88 -10.58
N VAL A 152 3.28 -25.29 -11.78
CA VAL A 152 2.04 -25.16 -12.56
C VAL A 152 2.28 -25.61 -13.99
N SER A 153 1.23 -26.14 -14.63
CA SER A 153 1.26 -26.44 -16.07
C SER A 153 1.33 -25.16 -16.90
N THR A 154 1.54 -25.29 -18.21
CA THR A 154 1.47 -24.18 -19.17
C THR A 154 0.14 -23.42 -19.10
N GLU A 155 -0.97 -24.11 -18.88
CA GLU A 155 -2.29 -23.51 -18.68
C GLU A 155 -2.37 -22.82 -17.31
N GLY A 156 -1.77 -23.43 -16.28
CA GLY A 156 -1.68 -22.83 -14.94
C GLY A 156 -0.86 -21.54 -14.91
N GLU A 157 0.22 -21.44 -15.70
CA GLU A 157 0.97 -20.19 -15.89
C GLU A 157 0.13 -19.10 -16.55
N ALA A 158 -0.66 -19.44 -17.58
CA ALA A 158 -1.55 -18.50 -18.23
C ALA A 158 -2.60 -17.95 -17.25
N VAL A 159 -3.20 -18.83 -16.44
CA VAL A 159 -4.15 -18.42 -15.38
C VAL A 159 -3.46 -17.56 -14.33
N ALA A 160 -2.27 -17.92 -13.87
CA ALA A 160 -1.52 -17.16 -12.87
C ALA A 160 -1.14 -15.75 -13.37
N ARG A 161 -0.87 -15.59 -14.68
CA ARG A 161 -0.67 -14.28 -15.30
C ARG A 161 -1.95 -13.45 -15.31
N VAL A 162 -3.07 -14.03 -15.72
CA VAL A 162 -4.38 -13.33 -15.70
C VAL A 162 -4.72 -12.85 -14.29
N ILE A 163 -4.53 -13.70 -13.27
CA ILE A 163 -4.78 -13.32 -11.87
C ILE A 163 -3.85 -12.18 -11.44
N SER A 164 -2.56 -12.26 -11.80
CA SER A 164 -1.60 -11.19 -11.48
C SER A 164 -1.93 -9.88 -12.18
N ASP A 165 -2.35 -9.92 -13.45
CA ASP A 165 -2.72 -8.74 -14.22
C ASP A 165 -4.03 -8.12 -13.70
N TYR A 166 -4.94 -8.96 -13.21
CA TYR A 166 -6.23 -8.53 -12.66
C TYR A 166 -6.17 -8.03 -11.22
N ALA A 167 -5.17 -8.44 -10.43
CA ALA A 167 -5.07 -8.12 -9.01
C ALA A 167 -5.17 -6.62 -8.73
N ARG A 168 -4.57 -5.79 -9.60
CA ARG A 168 -4.63 -4.33 -9.48
C ARG A 168 -6.02 -3.77 -9.78
N SER A 169 -6.60 -4.22 -10.88
CA SER A 169 -7.96 -3.82 -11.25
C SER A 169 -8.97 -4.22 -10.16
N TRP A 170 -8.82 -5.41 -9.57
CA TRP A 170 -9.62 -5.84 -8.43
C TRP A 170 -9.47 -4.88 -7.25
N SER A 171 -8.24 -4.61 -6.81
CA SER A 171 -7.99 -3.75 -5.65
C SER A 171 -8.59 -2.36 -5.82
N LEU A 172 -8.49 -1.78 -7.02
CA LEU A 172 -9.10 -0.50 -7.34
C LEU A 172 -10.63 -0.55 -7.35
N LEU A 173 -11.24 -1.60 -7.91
CA LEU A 173 -12.69 -1.77 -7.91
C LEU A 173 -13.23 -1.92 -6.48
N GLN A 174 -12.58 -2.75 -5.66
CA GLN A 174 -12.96 -2.94 -4.26
C GLN A 174 -12.83 -1.64 -3.47
N GLY A 175 -11.69 -0.94 -3.60
CA GLY A 175 -11.48 0.33 -2.93
C GLY A 175 -12.46 1.42 -3.39
N TYR A 176 -12.92 1.36 -4.65
CA TYR A 176 -13.97 2.23 -5.15
C TYR A 176 -15.32 1.93 -4.52
N ASP A 177 -15.75 0.66 -4.53
CA ASP A 177 -17.03 0.21 -3.97
C ASP A 177 -17.14 0.48 -2.46
N GLU A 178 -16.04 0.31 -1.73
CA GLU A 178 -15.95 0.57 -0.29
C GLU A 178 -15.74 2.06 0.05
N GLN A 179 -15.53 2.92 -0.96
CA GLN A 179 -15.16 4.34 -0.81
C GLN A 179 -13.85 4.57 -0.01
N GLN A 180 -12.89 3.66 -0.14
CA GLN A 180 -11.64 3.62 0.63
C GLN A 180 -10.37 3.79 -0.23
N LEU A 181 -10.49 4.35 -1.45
CA LEU A 181 -9.30 4.66 -2.25
C LEU A 181 -8.38 5.63 -1.50
N THR A 182 -7.14 5.21 -1.30
CA THR A 182 -6.13 5.92 -0.50
C THR A 182 -5.54 7.12 -1.23
N GLU A 183 -5.03 8.09 -0.48
CA GLU A 183 -4.32 9.22 -1.06
C GLU A 183 -2.91 8.83 -1.53
N LEU A 184 -2.55 9.25 -2.75
CA LEU A 184 -1.16 9.19 -3.22
C LEU A 184 -0.35 10.33 -2.60
N ASN A 185 0.22 10.10 -1.42
CA ASN A 185 1.06 11.08 -0.69
C ASN A 185 2.51 11.17 -1.18
N ILE A 186 2.78 10.72 -2.41
CA ILE A 186 4.12 10.81 -3.01
C ILE A 186 4.40 12.28 -3.35
N LYS A 187 5.54 12.81 -2.91
CA LYS A 187 6.01 14.17 -3.26
C LYS A 187 6.92 14.09 -4.48
N GLN A 188 6.55 14.75 -5.58
CA GLN A 188 7.36 14.85 -6.80
C GLN A 188 7.78 16.31 -7.05
N PRO A 189 9.04 16.68 -6.81
CA PRO A 189 9.53 18.00 -7.17
C PRO A 189 9.70 18.14 -8.70
N GLY A 190 9.80 19.38 -9.19
CA GLY A 190 10.11 19.64 -10.60
C GLY A 190 8.95 19.38 -11.57
N MET A 191 7.71 19.44 -11.09
CA MET A 191 6.52 19.44 -11.95
C MET A 191 6.49 20.72 -12.80
N HIS A 192 6.18 20.56 -14.09
CA HIS A 192 6.02 21.65 -15.03
C HIS A 192 4.57 22.12 -15.01
N SER A 193 4.37 23.40 -14.71
CA SER A 193 3.06 24.06 -14.71
C SER A 193 2.49 24.14 -16.14
N LEU A 194 1.17 24.31 -16.20
CA LEU A 194 0.43 24.60 -17.43
C LEU A 194 -0.09 26.04 -17.35
N GLU A 195 0.63 26.96 -17.98
CA GLU A 195 0.29 28.38 -17.92
C GLU A 195 -1.01 28.69 -18.66
N LEU A 196 -1.77 29.68 -18.18
CA LEU A 196 -3.07 30.03 -18.74
C LEU A 196 -2.98 30.40 -20.23
N GLU A 197 -2.00 31.21 -20.62
CA GLU A 197 -1.83 31.64 -22.02
C GLU A 197 -1.57 30.46 -22.94
N GLU A 198 -0.76 29.50 -22.49
CA GLU A 198 -0.46 28.28 -23.23
C GLU A 198 -1.71 27.38 -23.34
N ALA A 199 -2.45 27.23 -22.24
CA ALA A 199 -3.73 26.51 -22.21
C ALA A 199 -4.74 27.08 -23.21
N LEU A 200 -4.91 28.41 -23.22
CA LEU A 200 -5.82 29.10 -24.13
C LEU A 200 -5.41 28.96 -25.59
N LYS A 201 -4.12 29.10 -25.89
CA LYS A 201 -3.59 28.91 -27.24
C LYS A 201 -3.88 27.50 -27.75
N ALA A 202 -3.58 26.48 -26.94
CA ALA A 202 -3.78 25.09 -27.31
C ALA A 202 -5.27 24.72 -27.46
N ILE A 203 -6.14 25.26 -26.61
CA ILE A 203 -7.60 25.14 -26.79
C ILE A 203 -8.05 25.81 -28.10
N GLY A 204 -7.46 26.95 -28.45
CA GLY A 204 -7.70 27.63 -29.73
C GLY A 204 -7.32 26.76 -30.93
N GLU A 205 -6.14 26.13 -30.90
CA GLU A 205 -5.69 25.20 -31.96
C GLU A 205 -6.59 23.96 -32.06
N LEU A 206 -7.01 23.41 -30.92
CA LEU A 206 -7.99 22.33 -30.86
C LEU A 206 -9.33 22.76 -31.47
N LYS A 207 -9.83 23.95 -31.09
CA LYS A 207 -11.07 24.53 -31.64
C LYS A 207 -11.02 24.60 -33.16
N GLN A 208 -9.96 25.18 -33.73
CA GLN A 208 -9.80 25.30 -35.18
C GLN A 208 -9.82 23.93 -35.87
N THR A 209 -9.12 22.96 -35.30
CA THR A 209 -9.09 21.58 -35.82
C THR A 209 -10.47 20.94 -35.82
N LEU A 210 -11.24 21.09 -34.74
CA LEU A 210 -12.56 20.49 -34.62
C LEU A 210 -13.61 21.19 -35.50
N ILE A 211 -13.55 22.51 -35.63
CA ILE A 211 -14.43 23.26 -36.54
C ILE A 211 -14.17 22.84 -37.99
N ALA A 212 -12.91 22.70 -38.39
CA ALA A 212 -12.55 22.23 -39.73
C ALA A 212 -13.10 20.82 -40.05
N LYS A 213 -13.29 19.98 -39.03
CA LYS A 213 -13.91 18.65 -39.14
C LYS A 213 -15.44 18.65 -39.01
N GLY A 214 -16.06 19.80 -38.71
CA GLY A 214 -17.50 19.89 -38.42
C GLY A 214 -17.91 19.31 -37.06
N GLU A 215 -16.97 19.12 -36.14
CA GLU A 215 -17.17 18.50 -34.82
C GLU A 215 -17.36 19.52 -33.68
N ALA A 216 -17.20 20.82 -33.98
CA ALA A 216 -17.33 21.90 -33.01
C ALA A 216 -17.97 23.15 -33.64
N THR A 217 -18.49 24.02 -32.78
CA THR A 217 -19.03 25.34 -33.14
C THR A 217 -18.12 26.45 -32.62
N GLU A 218 -18.42 27.70 -32.95
CA GLU A 218 -17.69 28.86 -32.44
C GLU A 218 -17.70 28.98 -30.90
N LEU A 219 -18.69 28.40 -30.22
CA LEU A 219 -18.77 28.41 -28.76
C LEU A 219 -17.77 27.45 -28.09
N PHE A 220 -17.23 26.49 -28.83
CA PHE A 220 -16.30 25.50 -28.30
C PHE A 220 -15.03 26.19 -27.77
N GLY A 221 -14.64 25.87 -26.54
CA GLY A 221 -13.41 26.38 -25.94
C GLY A 221 -13.44 27.86 -25.56
N GLN A 222 -14.58 28.54 -25.71
CA GLN A 222 -14.72 29.94 -25.29
C GLN A 222 -14.78 30.02 -23.75
N VAL A 223 -13.85 30.74 -23.14
CA VAL A 223 -13.77 30.88 -21.68
C VAL A 223 -14.97 31.66 -21.12
N ARG A 224 -15.46 31.21 -19.97
CA ARG A 224 -16.52 31.84 -19.19
C ARG A 224 -15.98 32.26 -17.83
N GLY A 225 -15.86 33.58 -17.62
CA GLY A 225 -15.33 34.14 -16.37
C GLY A 225 -13.92 33.63 -16.06
N ASP A 226 -13.60 33.52 -14.78
CA ASP A 226 -12.25 33.14 -14.32
C ASP A 226 -12.10 31.65 -14.01
N GLY A 227 -13.07 30.82 -14.42
CA GLY A 227 -13.12 29.41 -14.03
C GLY A 227 -11.91 28.59 -14.47
N LEU A 228 -11.42 28.82 -15.69
CA LEU A 228 -10.24 28.11 -16.21
C LEU A 228 -8.97 28.57 -15.51
N THR A 229 -8.82 29.88 -15.32
CA THR A 229 -7.73 30.49 -14.55
C THR A 229 -7.67 29.92 -13.14
N SER A 230 -8.83 29.83 -12.47
CA SER A 230 -8.94 29.26 -11.14
C SER A 230 -8.56 27.78 -11.10
N ALA A 231 -9.00 26.98 -12.08
CA ALA A 231 -8.65 25.56 -12.16
C ALA A 231 -7.13 25.34 -12.29
N LEU A 232 -6.47 26.10 -13.18
CA LEU A 232 -5.02 26.02 -13.40
C LEU A 232 -4.23 26.55 -12.20
N ALA A 233 -4.66 27.66 -11.60
CA ALA A 233 -4.01 28.22 -10.43
C ALA A 233 -4.17 27.32 -9.18
N THR A 234 -5.33 26.68 -9.03
CA THR A 234 -5.62 25.83 -7.86
C THR A 234 -4.63 24.67 -7.77
N ILE A 235 -4.39 23.94 -8.86
CA ILE A 235 -3.49 22.78 -8.85
C ILE A 235 -2.02 23.13 -8.56
N GLU A 236 -1.65 24.42 -8.60
CA GLU A 236 -0.32 24.93 -8.28
C GLU A 236 -0.20 25.44 -6.83
N GLN A 237 -1.29 25.45 -6.05
CA GLN A 237 -1.30 25.98 -4.68
C GLN A 237 -0.47 25.16 -3.70
N GLY A 238 0.06 25.87 -2.70
CA GLY A 238 0.80 25.30 -1.57
C GLY A 238 0.91 26.29 -0.41
N PHE A 239 1.50 25.83 0.69
CA PHE A 239 1.81 26.63 1.86
C PHE A 239 3.27 26.43 2.27
N GLY A 240 4.05 27.52 2.29
CA GLY A 240 5.50 27.43 2.47
C GLY A 240 6.14 26.60 1.36
N ASP A 241 6.90 25.58 1.74
CA ASP A 241 7.54 24.64 0.82
C ASP A 241 6.67 23.39 0.52
N GLU A 242 5.44 23.34 1.04
CA GLU A 242 4.53 22.19 0.85
C GLU A 242 3.43 22.48 -0.19
N LEU A 243 3.39 21.66 -1.24
CA LEU A 243 2.33 21.70 -2.24
C LEU A 243 1.08 20.97 -1.73
N PHE A 244 -0.10 21.56 -1.92
CA PHE A 244 -1.37 20.89 -1.62
C PHE A 244 -1.65 19.73 -2.57
N TYR A 245 -1.06 19.80 -3.77
CA TYR A 245 -1.14 18.78 -4.80
C TYR A 245 0.28 18.30 -5.09
N PRO A 246 0.78 17.29 -4.34
CA PRO A 246 2.21 17.01 -4.21
C PRO A 246 2.83 16.22 -5.38
N ASN A 247 2.02 15.75 -6.33
CA ASN A 247 2.48 14.98 -7.48
C ASN A 247 1.62 15.19 -8.74
N VAL A 248 2.15 14.68 -9.86
CA VAL A 248 1.55 14.82 -11.19
C VAL A 248 0.16 14.18 -11.25
N ALA A 249 -0.02 13.02 -10.62
CA ALA A 249 -1.30 12.30 -10.62
C ALA A 249 -2.40 13.15 -9.96
N THR A 250 -2.12 13.66 -8.76
CA THR A 250 -3.03 14.50 -8.00
C THR A 250 -3.37 15.80 -8.73
N ARG A 251 -2.38 16.49 -9.31
CA ARG A 251 -2.63 17.73 -10.08
C ARG A 251 -3.46 17.45 -11.34
N ALA A 252 -3.12 16.41 -12.10
CA ALA A 252 -3.84 16.05 -13.31
C ALA A 252 -5.30 15.64 -13.00
N ALA A 253 -5.52 14.84 -11.95
CA ALA A 253 -6.85 14.42 -11.52
C ALA A 253 -7.74 15.61 -11.15
N HIS A 254 -7.21 16.55 -10.36
CA HIS A 254 -7.91 17.77 -10.00
C HIS A 254 -8.18 18.67 -11.21
N LEU A 255 -7.22 18.83 -12.12
CA LEU A 255 -7.41 19.60 -13.36
C LEU A 255 -8.56 19.03 -14.21
N LEU A 256 -8.56 17.72 -14.44
CA LEU A 256 -9.63 17.03 -15.17
C LEU A 256 -10.98 17.26 -14.48
N TYR A 257 -11.02 17.06 -13.16
CA TYR A 257 -12.24 17.25 -12.38
C TYR A 257 -12.78 18.68 -12.47
N PHE A 258 -11.93 19.69 -12.21
CA PHE A 258 -12.34 21.09 -12.19
C PHE A 258 -12.81 21.58 -13.56
N VAL A 259 -12.11 21.24 -14.64
CA VAL A 259 -12.50 21.70 -15.98
C VAL A 259 -13.81 21.04 -16.41
N ILE A 260 -14.05 19.79 -16.06
CA ILE A 260 -15.30 19.12 -16.42
C ILE A 260 -16.46 19.60 -15.54
N LYS A 261 -16.29 19.66 -14.22
CA LYS A 261 -17.37 19.95 -13.27
C LYS A 261 -17.71 21.43 -13.13
N ASN A 262 -16.73 22.31 -13.19
CA ASN A 262 -16.97 23.74 -12.97
C ASN A 262 -17.41 24.46 -14.25
N HIS A 263 -17.42 23.75 -15.39
CA HIS A 263 -17.82 24.25 -16.70
C HIS A 263 -17.21 25.65 -17.03
N PRO A 264 -15.88 25.81 -16.98
CA PRO A 264 -15.23 27.09 -17.22
C PRO A 264 -15.29 27.56 -18.69
N LEU A 265 -15.79 26.73 -19.59
CA LEU A 265 -15.95 27.03 -21.01
C LEU A 265 -17.43 27.02 -21.40
N ALA A 266 -17.81 27.83 -22.40
CA ALA A 266 -19.17 27.90 -22.91
C ALA A 266 -19.62 26.57 -23.52
N ASP A 267 -18.76 25.90 -24.28
CA ASP A 267 -18.94 24.53 -24.76
C ASP A 267 -17.60 23.78 -24.75
N GLY A 268 -17.66 22.45 -24.73
CA GLY A 268 -16.49 21.59 -24.90
C GLY A 268 -15.77 21.23 -23.61
N ASN A 269 -16.33 21.50 -22.42
CA ASN A 269 -15.70 21.25 -21.12
C ASN A 269 -15.12 19.82 -20.96
N LYS A 270 -15.87 18.78 -21.35
CA LYS A 270 -15.38 17.39 -21.34
C LYS A 270 -14.17 17.17 -22.25
N ARG A 271 -14.23 17.71 -23.47
CA ARG A 271 -13.19 17.57 -24.50
C ARG A 271 -11.94 18.39 -24.15
N CYS A 272 -12.11 19.64 -23.74
CA CYS A 272 -11.02 20.51 -23.31
C CYS A 272 -10.39 20.04 -21.99
N GLY A 273 -11.20 19.58 -21.02
CA GLY A 273 -10.69 18.99 -19.78
C GLY A 273 -9.84 17.74 -20.04
N SER A 274 -10.33 16.84 -20.92
CA SER A 274 -9.57 15.66 -21.35
C SER A 274 -8.27 16.02 -22.09
N PHE A 275 -8.33 17.04 -22.95
CA PHE A 275 -7.17 17.54 -23.68
C PHE A 275 -6.11 18.14 -22.74
N LEU A 276 -6.50 19.04 -21.84
CA LEU A 276 -5.59 19.66 -20.86
C LEU A 276 -5.02 18.61 -19.91
N PHE A 277 -5.82 17.62 -19.50
CA PHE A 277 -5.37 16.49 -18.69
C PHE A 277 -4.25 15.70 -19.38
N LEU A 278 -4.47 15.24 -20.62
CA LEU A 278 -3.44 14.53 -21.39
C LEU A 278 -2.21 15.40 -21.64
N TRP A 279 -2.40 16.68 -21.95
CA TRP A 279 -1.29 17.59 -22.19
C TRP A 279 -0.46 17.83 -20.94
N TYR A 280 -1.09 18.01 -19.78
CA TYR A 280 -0.42 18.13 -18.49
C TYR A 280 0.43 16.89 -18.17
N LEU A 281 -0.12 15.69 -18.39
CA LEU A 281 0.61 14.44 -18.23
C LEU A 281 1.82 14.36 -19.17
N ARG A 282 1.65 14.75 -20.44
CA ARG A 282 2.75 14.74 -21.43
C ARG A 282 3.87 15.71 -21.09
N ARG A 283 3.55 16.92 -20.59
CA ARG A 283 4.56 17.88 -20.10
C ARG A 283 5.37 17.31 -18.95
N ASN A 284 4.74 16.47 -18.13
CA ASN A 284 5.33 15.85 -16.95
C ASN A 284 5.74 14.38 -17.16
N ALA A 285 5.90 13.94 -18.42
CA ALA A 285 6.12 12.53 -18.74
C ALA A 285 7.35 11.91 -18.06
N VAL A 286 8.37 12.70 -17.75
CA VAL A 286 9.59 12.26 -17.04
C VAL A 286 9.33 11.79 -15.61
N LEU A 287 8.21 12.19 -15.01
CA LEU A 287 7.77 11.84 -13.65
C LEU A 287 6.78 10.66 -13.63
N LEU A 288 6.42 10.13 -14.80
CA LEU A 288 5.50 9.00 -14.95
C LEU A 288 6.28 7.68 -15.06
N ALA A 289 5.73 6.61 -14.51
CA ALA A 289 6.34 5.28 -14.59
C ALA A 289 6.25 4.67 -15.99
N ARG A 290 5.29 5.11 -16.80
CA ARG A 290 5.02 4.62 -18.16
C ARG A 290 4.62 5.78 -19.09
N PRO A 291 4.75 5.62 -20.42
CA PRO A 291 4.20 6.57 -21.38
C PRO A 291 2.71 6.84 -21.15
N VAL A 292 2.25 8.06 -21.42
CA VAL A 292 0.87 8.50 -21.17
C VAL A 292 -0.14 7.59 -21.87
N GLU A 293 0.17 7.14 -23.08
CA GLU A 293 -0.70 6.29 -23.90
C GLU A 293 -0.89 4.88 -23.32
N GLN A 294 0.02 4.42 -22.46
CA GLN A 294 -0.10 3.15 -21.74
C GLN A 294 -0.83 3.29 -20.40
N LEU A 295 -0.91 4.51 -19.86
CA LEU A 295 -1.64 4.81 -18.62
C LEU A 295 -3.09 5.15 -18.92
N ILE A 296 -3.31 6.01 -19.91
CA ILE A 296 -4.61 6.53 -20.31
C ILE A 296 -4.76 6.36 -21.82
N ASN A 297 -5.42 5.28 -22.23
CA ASN A 297 -5.84 5.10 -23.61
C ASN A 297 -7.18 5.82 -23.88
N ASP A 298 -7.63 5.83 -25.14
CA ASP A 298 -8.84 6.52 -25.56
C ASP A 298 -10.10 6.06 -24.80
N ASN A 299 -10.24 4.75 -24.57
CA ASN A 299 -11.38 4.19 -23.84
C ASN A 299 -11.36 4.64 -22.37
N THR A 300 -10.19 4.60 -21.72
CA THR A 300 -10.01 5.07 -20.34
C THR A 300 -10.32 6.55 -20.23
N LEU A 301 -9.81 7.38 -21.15
CA LEU A 301 -10.06 8.83 -21.13
C LEU A 301 -11.55 9.16 -21.25
N VAL A 302 -12.25 8.52 -22.20
CA VAL A 302 -13.68 8.70 -22.38
C VAL A 302 -14.44 8.28 -21.13
N ALA A 303 -14.12 7.12 -20.55
CA ALA A 303 -14.74 6.63 -19.32
C ALA A 303 -14.55 7.60 -18.15
N LEU A 304 -13.31 8.07 -17.92
CA LEU A 304 -13.01 9.03 -16.85
C LEU A 304 -13.73 10.36 -17.05
N ALA A 305 -13.74 10.90 -18.28
CA ALA A 305 -14.42 12.16 -18.56
C ALA A 305 -15.94 12.07 -18.35
N LEU A 306 -16.56 10.94 -18.70
CA LEU A 306 -17.98 10.70 -18.45
C LEU A 306 -18.27 10.47 -16.97
N LEU A 307 -17.46 9.66 -16.28
CA LEU A 307 -17.60 9.42 -14.84
C LEU A 307 -17.53 10.72 -14.04
N VAL A 308 -16.55 11.58 -14.33
CA VAL A 308 -16.42 12.91 -13.70
C VAL A 308 -17.63 13.79 -14.01
N ALA A 309 -18.12 13.78 -15.25
CA ALA A 309 -19.27 14.60 -15.64
C ALA A 309 -20.53 14.18 -14.87
N GLU A 310 -20.79 12.88 -14.76
CA GLU A 310 -21.99 12.32 -14.14
C GLU A 310 -21.89 12.17 -12.60
N SER A 311 -20.70 12.26 -12.00
CA SER A 311 -20.51 12.05 -10.55
C SER A 311 -21.26 13.08 -9.70
N LEU A 312 -21.81 12.69 -8.56
CA LEU A 312 -22.39 13.63 -7.59
C LEU A 312 -21.31 14.52 -6.92
N PRO A 313 -21.64 15.72 -6.43
CA PRO A 313 -20.67 16.59 -5.74
C PRO A 313 -19.99 15.92 -4.54
N GLU A 314 -20.72 15.09 -3.79
CA GLU A 314 -20.21 14.30 -2.66
C GLU A 314 -19.18 13.23 -3.08
N GLN A 315 -19.21 12.79 -4.34
CA GLN A 315 -18.27 11.81 -4.88
C GLN A 315 -16.97 12.46 -5.40
N LYS A 316 -16.79 13.78 -5.24
CA LYS A 316 -15.61 14.51 -5.71
C LYS A 316 -14.30 13.82 -5.32
N THR A 317 -14.13 13.53 -4.03
CA THR A 317 -12.90 12.92 -3.51
C THR A 317 -12.69 11.54 -4.12
N LEU A 318 -13.73 10.71 -4.19
CA LEU A 318 -13.66 9.38 -4.78
C LEU A 318 -13.24 9.40 -6.25
N MET A 319 -13.82 10.32 -7.06
CA MET A 319 -13.45 10.48 -8.46
C MET A 319 -11.99 10.89 -8.64
N ILE A 320 -11.54 11.86 -7.84
CA ILE A 320 -10.15 12.33 -7.89
C ILE A 320 -9.20 11.19 -7.53
N ARG A 321 -9.47 10.46 -6.44
CA ARG A 321 -8.68 9.30 -6.04
C ARG A 321 -8.66 8.23 -7.13
N LEU A 322 -9.79 7.94 -7.75
CA LEU A 322 -9.85 6.97 -8.84
C LEU A 322 -8.92 7.38 -9.99
N ILE A 323 -8.98 8.64 -10.43
CA ILE A 323 -8.12 9.16 -11.51
C ILE A 323 -6.64 9.12 -11.11
N GLU A 324 -6.31 9.50 -9.87
CA GLU A 324 -4.95 9.43 -9.32
C GLU A 324 -4.35 8.04 -9.50
N HIS A 325 -5.11 6.99 -9.17
CA HIS A 325 -4.64 5.61 -9.26
C HIS A 325 -4.45 5.10 -10.70
N PHE A 326 -5.03 5.75 -11.73
CA PHE A 326 -4.72 5.41 -13.13
C PHE A 326 -3.36 5.96 -13.58
N ILE A 327 -2.78 6.91 -12.85
CA ILE A 327 -1.54 7.61 -13.22
C ILE A 327 -0.39 7.05 -12.39
N LEU A 328 0.31 6.05 -12.94
CA LEU A 328 1.47 5.48 -12.26
C LEU A 328 2.65 6.46 -12.26
N LEU A 329 3.10 6.81 -11.06
CA LEU A 329 4.22 7.70 -10.82
C LEU A 329 5.53 6.93 -10.82
N LYS A 330 6.60 7.56 -11.33
CA LYS A 330 7.95 7.01 -11.21
C LYS A 330 8.39 7.10 -9.75
N GLU A 331 8.90 6.00 -9.21
CA GLU A 331 9.52 5.97 -7.87
C GLU A 331 10.78 6.86 -7.87
N ALA A 332 10.98 7.59 -6.78
CA ALA A 332 12.08 8.54 -6.61
C ALA A 332 13.43 7.87 -6.40
#